data_AF-A0A951SVB7-F1
#
_entry.id   AF-A0A951SVB7-F1
#
_cell.length_a   1.000
_cell.length_b   1.000
_cell.length_c   1.000
_cell.angle_alpha   90.00
_cell.angle_beta   90.00
_cell.angle_gamma   90.00
#
_symmetry.space_group_name_H-M   'P 1'
#
loop_
_entity.id
_entity.type
_entity.pdbx_description
1 polymer ?
#
loop_
_entity_poly.entity_id
_entity_poly.type
_entity_poly.pdbx_seq_one_letter_code
_entity_poly.pdbx_strand_id
1 'polypeptide(L)'
;FEDDRQSIVLIDEIDKADIEFPNDLLLELDQMEFVIVETGRRVIAKVRPLTIITSNNEKELPDAFLRRCIFHYIGFPSTEFMKVILDAHFPNINQELLQAAIIAFYKVRDTRDLRKRPSTSELIDWIQVLLNQGTENLSNLPYIGALIKNEEDLKRFR
;
A
#
# COMPACT_ATOMS: atom_id res chain seq x y z
N PHE A 1 14.63 8.03 -19.83
CA PHE A 1 15.38 7.29 -20.87
C PHE A 1 16.37 8.20 -21.62
N GLU A 2 16.01 9.45 -21.97
CA GLU A 2 16.95 10.36 -22.68
C GLU A 2 17.79 11.26 -21.76
N ASP A 3 17.54 11.19 -20.45
CA ASP A 3 18.27 11.93 -19.43
C ASP A 3 19.74 11.50 -19.38
N ASP A 4 20.62 12.48 -19.19
CA ASP A 4 22.06 12.26 -19.09
C ASP A 4 22.47 11.85 -17.66
N ARG A 5 21.53 11.81 -16.70
CA ARG A 5 21.72 11.38 -15.31
C ARG A 5 20.90 10.13 -15.00
N GLN A 6 21.33 9.39 -13.98
CA GLN A 6 20.57 8.23 -13.51
C GLN A 6 19.25 8.69 -12.88
N SER A 7 18.14 8.19 -13.43
CA SER A 7 16.79 8.45 -12.91
C SER A 7 16.24 7.24 -12.15
N ILE A 8 15.23 7.48 -11.32
CA ILE A 8 14.40 6.43 -10.71
C ILE A 8 13.09 6.35 -11.48
N VAL A 9 12.68 5.13 -11.84
CA VAL A 9 11.37 4.85 -12.44
C VAL A 9 10.55 4.06 -11.43
N LEU A 10 9.41 4.59 -11.01
CA LEU A 10 8.44 3.89 -10.18
C LEU A 10 7.30 3.38 -11.06
N ILE A 11 7.12 2.06 -11.10
CA ILE A 11 5.96 1.42 -11.70
C ILE A 11 5.06 1.00 -10.55
N ASP A 12 3.94 1.69 -10.40
CA ASP A 12 3.04 1.48 -9.27
C ASP A 12 1.95 0.44 -9.61
N GLU A 13 1.61 -0.41 -8.65
CA GLU A 13 0.51 -1.38 -8.70
C GLU A 13 0.47 -2.20 -10.02
N ILE A 14 1.59 -2.81 -10.39
CA ILE A 14 1.75 -3.54 -11.65
C ILE A 14 0.71 -4.66 -11.85
N ASP A 15 0.19 -5.20 -10.76
CA ASP A 15 -0.81 -6.26 -10.70
C ASP A 15 -2.24 -5.82 -11.07
N LYS A 16 -2.49 -4.50 -11.18
CA LYS A 16 -3.76 -3.98 -11.71
C LYS A 16 -3.86 -4.11 -13.23
N ALA A 17 -2.73 -4.20 -13.91
CA ALA A 17 -2.70 -4.43 -15.36
C ALA A 17 -3.18 -5.86 -15.73
N ASP A 18 -3.30 -6.10 -17.03
CA ASP A 18 -3.59 -7.42 -17.56
C ASP A 18 -2.46 -8.40 -17.27
N ILE A 19 -2.78 -9.69 -17.18
CA ILE A 19 -1.82 -10.74 -16.75
C ILE A 19 -0.61 -10.87 -17.70
N GLU A 20 -0.76 -10.44 -18.96
CA GLU A 20 0.28 -10.48 -19.99
C GLU A 20 1.25 -9.29 -19.85
N PHE A 21 0.78 -8.16 -19.31
CA PHE A 21 1.52 -6.90 -19.26
C PHE A 21 2.88 -6.99 -18.53
N PRO A 22 3.03 -7.66 -17.37
CA PRO A 22 4.33 -7.81 -16.73
C PRO A 22 5.35 -8.54 -17.62
N ASN A 23 4.90 -9.54 -18.39
CA ASN A 23 5.79 -10.27 -19.30
C ASN A 23 6.19 -9.41 -20.49
N ASP A 24 5.27 -8.59 -21.00
CA ASP A 24 5.55 -7.67 -22.10
C ASP A 24 6.68 -6.71 -21.70
N LEU A 25 6.61 -6.13 -20.49
CA LEU A 25 7.63 -5.22 -19.95
C LEU A 25 9.02 -5.84 -19.76
N LEU A 26 9.18 -7.16 -19.82
CA LEU A 26 10.47 -7.80 -19.56
C LEU A 26 11.53 -7.37 -20.56
N LEU A 27 11.14 -7.20 -21.84
CA LEU A 27 12.08 -6.81 -22.87
C LEU A 27 12.58 -5.39 -22.63
N GLU A 28 11.66 -4.47 -22.34
CA GLU A 28 11.95 -3.05 -22.12
C GLU A 28 12.78 -2.84 -20.87
N LEU A 29 12.49 -3.57 -19.79
CA LEU A 29 13.23 -3.49 -18.53
C LEU A 29 14.59 -4.19 -18.60
N ASP A 30 14.77 -5.19 -19.48
CA ASP A 30 16.06 -5.87 -19.64
C ASP A 30 16.99 -5.06 -20.57
N GLN A 31 16.49 -4.70 -21.75
CA GLN A 31 17.23 -3.99 -22.80
C GLN A 31 17.31 -2.48 -22.55
N MET A 32 16.49 -1.94 -21.65
CA MET A 32 16.39 -0.51 -21.37
C MET A 32 16.02 0.30 -22.63
N GLU A 33 15.12 -0.27 -23.42
CA GLU A 33 14.75 0.23 -24.73
C GLU A 33 13.32 -0.18 -25.09
N PHE A 34 12.61 0.69 -25.81
CA PHE A 34 11.29 0.38 -26.36
C PHE A 34 11.04 1.12 -27.67
N VAL A 35 10.02 0.69 -28.42
CA VAL A 35 9.56 1.36 -29.64
C VAL A 35 8.17 1.94 -29.40
N ILE A 36 8.00 3.23 -29.67
CA ILE A 36 6.69 3.89 -29.66
C ILE A 36 6.01 3.57 -30.98
N VAL A 37 5.08 2.63 -30.98
CA VAL A 37 4.46 2.06 -32.18
C VAL A 37 3.84 3.15 -33.06
N GLU A 38 3.16 4.13 -32.47
CA GLU A 38 2.45 5.21 -33.17
C GLU A 38 3.38 6.13 -33.96
N THR A 39 4.65 6.23 -33.55
CA THR A 39 5.64 7.12 -34.18
C THR A 39 6.76 6.36 -34.88
N GLY A 40 6.85 5.04 -34.66
CA GLY A 40 8.00 4.22 -35.06
C GLY A 40 9.31 4.58 -34.35
N ARG A 41 9.28 5.50 -33.37
CA ARG A 41 10.49 5.97 -32.69
C ARG A 41 10.98 4.90 -31.72
N ARG A 42 12.22 4.48 -31.94
CA ARG A 42 12.99 3.63 -31.02
C ARG A 42 13.67 4.52 -29.96
N VAL A 43 13.44 4.22 -28.69
CA VAL A 43 13.96 4.98 -27.54
C VAL A 43 14.86 4.05 -26.74
N ILE A 44 16.13 4.45 -26.57
CA ILE A 44 17.14 3.71 -25.81
C ILE A 44 17.54 4.54 -24.59
N ALA A 45 17.65 3.92 -23.42
CA ALA A 45 18.16 4.59 -22.23
C ALA A 45 19.64 4.98 -22.43
N LYS A 46 19.97 6.26 -22.27
CA LYS A 46 21.38 6.69 -22.20
C LYS A 46 22.06 6.22 -20.92
N VAL A 47 21.35 6.31 -19.80
CA VAL A 47 21.78 5.84 -18.47
C VAL A 47 20.71 4.90 -17.94
N ARG A 48 21.10 3.70 -17.48
CA ARG A 48 20.18 2.69 -16.95
C ARG A 48 19.48 3.24 -15.69
N PRO A 49 18.15 3.40 -15.71
CA PRO A 49 17.41 3.85 -14.54
C PRO A 49 17.40 2.77 -13.45
N LEU A 50 17.22 3.20 -12.20
CA LEU A 50 16.81 2.30 -11.13
C LEU A 50 15.29 2.15 -11.20
N THR A 51 14.81 0.95 -11.53
CA THR A 51 13.38 0.66 -11.59
C THR A 51 12.91 0.07 -10.27
N ILE A 52 11.89 0.70 -9.66
CA ILE A 52 11.16 0.21 -8.50
C ILE A 52 9.76 -0.16 -8.98
N ILE A 53 9.29 -1.35 -8.60
CA ILE A 53 7.99 -1.87 -8.99
C ILE A 53 7.24 -2.24 -7.72
N THR A 54 5.99 -1.80 -7.60
CA THR A 54 5.13 -2.13 -6.47
C THR A 54 3.98 -3.02 -6.94
N SER A 55 3.47 -3.85 -6.03
CA SER A 55 2.31 -4.72 -6.24
C SER A 55 1.56 -4.84 -4.92
N ASN A 56 0.24 -4.87 -4.98
CA ASN A 56 -0.62 -5.12 -3.82
C ASN A 56 -0.87 -6.62 -3.58
N ASN A 57 -0.24 -7.49 -4.38
CA ASN A 57 -0.46 -8.93 -4.40
C ASN A 57 -1.95 -9.29 -4.64
N GLU A 58 -2.65 -8.49 -5.46
CA GLU A 58 -4.04 -8.76 -5.87
C GLU A 58 -4.10 -9.84 -6.94
N LYS A 59 -3.11 -9.85 -7.84
CA LYS A 59 -2.88 -10.91 -8.83
C LYS A 59 -1.46 -11.42 -8.70
N GLU A 60 -1.30 -12.73 -8.89
CA GLU A 60 0.01 -13.36 -8.86
C GLU A 60 0.82 -12.94 -10.10
N LEU A 61 2.03 -12.41 -9.87
CA LEU A 61 2.94 -12.05 -10.94
C LEU A 61 3.64 -13.29 -11.50
N PRO A 62 3.85 -13.39 -12.82
CA PRO A 62 4.50 -14.55 -13.41
C PRO A 62 5.91 -14.80 -12.84
N ASP A 63 6.26 -16.07 -12.61
CA ASP A 63 7.60 -16.47 -12.14
C ASP A 63 8.75 -15.97 -13.03
N ALA A 64 8.50 -15.80 -14.33
CA ALA A 64 9.47 -15.23 -15.26
C ALA A 64 9.80 -13.77 -14.93
N PHE A 65 8.81 -13.01 -14.45
CA PHE A 65 8.95 -11.63 -14.00
C PHE A 65 9.69 -11.57 -12.67
N LEU A 66 9.20 -12.32 -11.67
CA LEU A 66 9.77 -12.34 -10.32
C LEU A 66 11.26 -12.73 -10.30
N ARG A 67 11.66 -13.71 -11.12
CA ARG A 67 13.08 -14.15 -11.21
C ARG A 67 14.05 -13.08 -11.76
N ARG A 68 13.54 -11.99 -12.36
CA ARG A 68 14.34 -10.87 -12.88
C ARG A 68 14.31 -9.65 -11.94
N CYS A 69 13.60 -9.75 -10.82
CA CYS A 69 13.50 -8.69 -9.82
C CYS A 69 14.15 -9.11 -8.51
N ILE A 70 14.75 -8.15 -7.81
CA ILE A 70 15.04 -8.32 -6.38
C ILE A 70 13.72 -8.11 -5.64
N PHE A 71 13.22 -9.17 -5.02
CA PHE A 71 11.92 -9.14 -4.35
C PHE A 71 12.05 -8.71 -2.88
N HIS A 72 11.23 -7.74 -2.47
CA HIS A 72 11.10 -7.31 -1.08
C HIS A 72 9.63 -7.33 -0.67
N TYR A 73 9.29 -8.19 0.29
CA TYR A 73 7.93 -8.27 0.84
C TYR A 73 7.76 -7.26 1.96
N ILE A 74 6.77 -6.37 1.81
CA ILE A 74 6.37 -5.42 2.85
C ILE A 74 5.20 -6.03 3.62
N GLY A 75 5.51 -6.56 4.81
CA GLY A 75 4.48 -7.04 5.74
C GLY A 75 3.67 -5.89 6.34
N PHE A 76 2.49 -6.22 6.85
CA PHE A 76 1.71 -5.26 7.62
C PHE A 76 2.52 -4.83 8.86
N PRO A 77 2.55 -3.53 9.23
CA PRO A 77 3.35 -3.03 10.34
C PRO A 77 3.06 -3.78 11.66
N SER A 78 4.07 -3.93 12.51
CA SER A 78 3.88 -4.35 13.91
C SER A 78 3.27 -3.21 14.73
N THR A 79 2.79 -3.49 15.93
CA THR A 79 2.28 -2.48 16.87
C THR A 79 3.29 -1.36 17.11
N GLU A 80 4.57 -1.70 17.28
CA GLU A 80 5.66 -0.75 17.54
C GLU A 80 5.92 0.12 16.32
N PHE A 81 5.97 -0.48 15.11
CA PHE A 81 6.18 0.29 13.90
C PHE A 81 4.95 1.13 13.52
N MET A 82 3.74 0.63 13.81
CA MET A 82 2.50 1.40 13.66
C MET A 82 2.51 2.64 14.53
N LYS A 83 3.04 2.56 15.76
CA LYS A 83 3.22 3.73 16.61
C LYS A 83 4.11 4.78 15.94
N VAL A 84 5.24 4.38 15.36
CA VAL A 84 6.13 5.30 14.64
C VAL A 84 5.43 5.98 13.47
N ILE A 85 4.63 5.22 12.70
CA ILE A 85 3.83 5.77 11.59
C ILE A 85 2.86 6.82 12.14
N LEU A 86 2.10 6.49 13.18
CA LEU A 86 1.08 7.39 13.71
C LEU A 86 1.66 8.61 14.42
N ASP A 87 2.79 8.51 15.10
CA ASP A 87 3.50 9.66 15.70
C ASP A 87 3.93 10.67 14.61
N ALA A 88 4.28 10.20 13.41
CA ALA A 88 4.59 11.08 12.27
C ALA A 88 3.35 11.80 11.72
N HIS A 89 2.18 11.15 11.74
CA HIS A 89 0.92 11.74 11.28
C HIS A 89 0.23 12.60 12.35
N PHE A 90 0.41 12.30 13.63
CA PHE A 90 -0.28 12.92 14.76
C PHE A 90 0.69 13.30 15.90
N PRO A 91 1.62 14.24 15.68
CA PRO A 91 2.71 14.51 16.63
C PRO A 91 2.25 15.03 18.01
N ASN A 92 1.03 15.56 18.11
CA ASN A 92 0.49 16.16 19.35
C ASN A 92 -0.68 15.37 19.95
N ILE A 93 -0.93 14.14 19.50
CA ILE A 93 -2.00 13.32 20.04
C ILE A 93 -1.71 12.87 21.48
N ASN A 94 -2.77 12.77 22.30
CA ASN A 94 -2.68 12.10 23.58
C ASN A 94 -2.19 10.65 23.37
N GLN A 95 -1.05 10.31 23.98
CA GLN A 95 -0.41 9.01 23.80
C GLN A 95 -1.24 7.84 24.36
N GLU A 96 -2.07 8.06 25.37
CA GLU A 96 -3.00 7.05 25.89
C GLU A 96 -4.10 6.74 24.86
N LEU A 97 -4.65 7.79 24.22
CA LEU A 97 -5.64 7.64 23.15
C LEU A 97 -5.04 6.90 21.95
N LEU A 98 -3.82 7.28 21.55
CA LEU A 98 -3.11 6.64 20.45
C LEU A 98 -2.87 5.15 20.73
N GLN A 99 -2.37 4.82 21.92
CA GLN A 99 -2.14 3.43 22.31
C GLN A 99 -3.45 2.62 22.36
N ALA A 100 -4.52 3.20 22.92
CA ALA A 100 -5.83 2.57 22.93
C ALA A 100 -6.37 2.33 21.50
N ALA A 101 -6.18 3.29 20.59
CA ALA A 101 -6.59 3.17 19.19
C ALA A 101 -5.82 2.06 18.46
N ILE A 102 -4.50 1.97 18.65
CA ILE A 102 -3.67 0.90 18.09
C ILE A 102 -4.16 -0.47 18.59
N ILE A 103 -4.36 -0.63 19.91
CA ILE A 103 -4.83 -1.89 20.49
C ILE A 103 -6.21 -2.28 19.93
N ALA A 104 -7.13 -1.32 19.88
CA ALA A 104 -8.47 -1.53 19.32
C ALA A 104 -8.41 -1.92 17.83
N PHE A 105 -7.56 -1.24 17.06
CA PHE A 105 -7.37 -1.51 15.64
C PHE A 105 -6.88 -2.93 15.36
N TYR A 106 -5.83 -3.40 16.04
CA TYR A 106 -5.34 -4.77 15.83
C TYR A 106 -6.37 -5.82 16.28
N LYS A 107 -7.12 -5.57 17.37
CA LYS A 107 -8.24 -6.44 17.74
C LYS A 107 -9.29 -6.56 16.63
N VAL A 108 -9.66 -5.45 15.99
CA VAL A 108 -10.58 -5.47 14.84
C VAL A 108 -9.93 -6.21 13.69
N ARG A 109 -8.68 -5.88 13.32
CA ARG A 109 -7.97 -6.47 12.19
C ARG A 109 -7.76 -7.99 12.31
N ASP A 110 -7.55 -8.49 13.52
CA ASP A 110 -7.35 -9.90 13.83
C ASP A 110 -8.66 -10.69 13.98
N THR A 111 -9.81 -10.01 13.87
CA THR A 111 -11.11 -10.67 13.85
C THR A 111 -11.19 -11.60 12.63
N ARG A 112 -11.56 -12.86 12.88
CA ARG A 112 -11.69 -13.88 11.83
C ARG A 112 -12.80 -13.52 10.86
N ASP A 113 -12.66 -14.00 9.62
CA ASP A 113 -13.69 -13.92 8.58
C ASP A 113 -14.11 -12.50 8.18
N LEU A 114 -13.28 -11.49 8.45
CA LEU A 114 -13.40 -10.17 7.81
C LEU A 114 -13.13 -10.31 6.32
N ARG A 115 -14.06 -9.82 5.50
CA ARG A 115 -13.88 -9.81 4.04
C ARG A 115 -12.74 -8.88 3.64
N LYS A 116 -12.66 -7.72 4.27
CA LYS A 116 -11.57 -6.76 4.07
C LYS A 116 -11.01 -6.32 5.42
N ARG A 117 -9.77 -6.70 5.69
CA ARG A 117 -9.05 -6.26 6.88
C ARG A 117 -8.70 -4.77 6.76
N PRO A 118 -8.90 -3.95 7.80
CA PRO A 118 -8.62 -2.52 7.76
C PRO A 118 -7.10 -2.26 7.62
N SER A 119 -6.70 -1.33 6.77
CA SER A 119 -5.29 -0.98 6.54
C SER A 119 -4.83 0.17 7.45
N THR A 120 -3.57 0.55 7.34
CA THR A 120 -3.00 1.71 8.03
C THR A 120 -3.77 3.00 7.71
N SER A 121 -4.24 3.16 6.46
CA SER A 121 -5.02 4.35 6.06
C SER A 121 -6.34 4.42 6.80
N GLU A 122 -7.08 3.30 6.94
CA GLU A 122 -8.33 3.29 7.71
C GLU A 122 -8.09 3.59 9.20
N LEU A 123 -6.96 3.20 9.79
CA LEU A 123 -6.58 3.59 11.16
C LEU A 123 -6.34 5.09 11.28
N ILE A 124 -5.60 5.68 10.34
CA ILE A 124 -5.33 7.12 10.30
C ILE A 124 -6.65 7.89 10.19
N ASP A 125 -7.54 7.48 9.27
CA ASP A 125 -8.86 8.08 9.10
C ASP A 125 -9.69 7.97 10.38
N TRP A 126 -9.66 6.81 11.04
CA TRP A 126 -10.40 6.60 12.28
C TRP A 126 -9.91 7.52 13.40
N ILE A 127 -8.59 7.65 13.58
CA ILE A 127 -8.00 8.58 14.55
C ILE A 127 -8.39 10.02 14.23
N GLN A 128 -8.36 10.44 12.96
CA GLN A 128 -8.82 11.78 12.58
C GLN A 128 -10.28 12.03 12.97
N VAL A 129 -11.16 11.04 12.77
CA VAL A 129 -12.56 11.15 13.20
C VAL A 129 -12.67 11.27 14.72
N LEU A 130 -11.94 10.45 15.47
CA LEU A 130 -11.94 10.50 16.95
C LEU A 130 -11.52 11.87 17.47
N LEU A 131 -10.44 12.45 16.92
CA LEU A 131 -9.95 13.77 17.28
C LEU A 131 -10.95 14.87 16.96
N ASN A 132 -11.53 14.85 15.75
CA ASN A 132 -12.51 15.84 15.32
C ASN A 132 -13.79 15.80 16.16
N GLN A 133 -14.13 14.65 16.73
CA GLN A 133 -15.30 14.44 17.58
C GLN A 133 -14.98 14.55 19.08
N GLY A 134 -13.73 14.81 19.46
CA GLY A 134 -13.29 14.85 20.86
C GLY A 134 -13.57 13.55 21.61
N THR A 135 -13.52 12.41 20.92
CA THR A 135 -13.86 11.10 21.50
C THR A 135 -12.63 10.43 22.09
N GLU A 136 -12.62 10.27 23.42
CA GLU A 136 -11.52 9.62 24.13
C GLU A 136 -11.83 8.16 24.53
N ASN A 137 -13.12 7.81 24.67
CA ASN A 137 -13.54 6.47 25.05
C ASN A 137 -13.75 5.56 23.83
N LEU A 138 -12.87 4.57 23.66
CA LEU A 138 -12.87 3.65 22.52
C LEU A 138 -13.56 2.29 22.79
N SER A 139 -14.20 2.12 23.95
CA SER A 139 -14.75 0.82 24.40
C SER A 139 -15.73 0.19 23.41
N ASN A 140 -16.52 1.02 22.72
CA ASN A 140 -17.55 0.58 21.77
C ASN A 140 -17.12 0.77 20.30
N LEU A 141 -15.83 0.98 20.02
CA LEU A 141 -15.31 1.28 18.68
C LEU A 141 -16.13 2.39 17.99
N PRO A 142 -16.21 3.59 18.59
CA PRO A 142 -17.01 4.69 18.02
C PRO A 142 -16.57 4.98 16.59
N TYR A 143 -17.51 5.27 15.69
CA TYR A 143 -17.22 5.51 14.27
C TYR A 143 -16.51 4.36 13.55
N ILE A 144 -16.79 3.10 13.92
CA ILE A 144 -16.19 1.90 13.32
C ILE A 144 -16.28 1.83 11.78
N GLY A 145 -17.22 2.55 11.15
CA GLY A 145 -17.27 2.70 9.68
C GLY A 145 -16.03 3.38 9.05
N ALA A 146 -15.20 4.04 9.85
CA ALA A 146 -13.89 4.49 9.42
C ALA A 146 -12.92 3.30 9.22
N LEU A 147 -12.96 2.31 10.12
CA LEU A 147 -12.17 1.09 10.08
C LEU A 147 -12.71 0.06 9.08
N ILE A 148 -14.01 -0.24 9.16
CA ILE A 148 -14.63 -1.32 8.38
C ILE A 148 -15.48 -0.70 7.26
N LYS A 149 -15.08 -0.96 6.01
CA LYS A 149 -15.75 -0.43 4.82
C LYS A 149 -16.80 -1.36 4.22
N ASN A 150 -16.85 -2.62 4.64
CA ASN A 150 -17.83 -3.59 4.15
C ASN A 150 -19.09 -3.59 5.04
N GLU A 151 -20.28 -3.50 4.43
CA GLU A 151 -21.55 -3.42 5.17
C GLU A 151 -21.88 -4.71 5.95
N GLU A 152 -21.56 -5.87 5.40
CA GLU A 152 -21.80 -7.15 6.07
C GLU A 152 -20.87 -7.33 7.28
N ASP A 153 -19.60 -6.93 7.13
CA ASP A 153 -18.66 -6.91 8.24
C ASP A 153 -19.14 -5.94 9.33
N LEU A 154 -19.60 -4.73 8.96
CA LEU A 154 -20.13 -3.75 9.91
C LEU A 154 -21.32 -4.27 10.73
N LYS A 155 -22.22 -5.06 10.13
CA LYS A 155 -23.37 -5.66 10.83
C LYS A 155 -22.95 -6.61 11.95
N ARG A 156 -21.74 -7.18 11.90
CA ARG A 156 -21.22 -8.08 12.94
C ARG A 156 -20.72 -7.34 14.20
N PHE A 157 -20.42 -6.05 14.06
CA PHE A 157 -19.94 -5.21 15.17
C PHE A 157 -21.03 -4.29 15.73
N ARG A 158 -22.27 -4.41 15.25
CA ARG A 158 -23.44 -3.66 15.73
C ARG A 158 -24.35 -4.51 16.59
#